data_AF-A0A327SHI5-F1
#
_entry.id   AF-A0A327SHI5-F1
#
_cell.length_a   1.000
_cell.length_b   1.000
_cell.length_c   1.000
_cell.angle_alpha   90.00
_cell.angle_beta   90.00
_cell.angle_gamma   90.00
#
_symmetry.space_group_name_H-M   'P 1'
#
loop_
_entity.id
_entity.type
_entity.pdbx_description
1 polymer ?
#
loop_
_entity_poly.entity_id
_entity_poly.type
_entity_poly.pdbx_seq_one_letter_code
_entity_poly.pdbx_strand_id
1 'polypeptide(L)'
;MTVKEIWDGKIVRDTTVFNSKTIGIEQFEKVNDTVLNLKIISKLTHKNKLRMTFKFPRFSITKEYDAIDTDEYSLRNIAEESKMEIGYNKEFYLLAYILPYEREDGSKSWCEVGTSGKDIEKWGEKFGIKHYLLFEMEFE
;
A
#
# COMPACT_ATOMS: atom_id res chain seq x y z
N MET A 1 5.97 9.22 0.64
CA MET A 1 5.33 7.88 0.58
C MET A 1 6.37 6.84 0.24
N THR A 2 6.44 5.81 1.08
CA THR A 2 7.30 4.64 0.96
C THR A 2 6.45 3.41 0.65
N VAL A 3 7.12 2.32 0.29
CA VAL A 3 6.53 1.00 0.15
C VAL A 3 7.43 -0.03 0.78
N LYS A 4 6.83 -0.85 1.64
CA LYS A 4 7.45 -2.06 2.19
C LYS A 4 6.95 -3.25 1.38
N GLU A 5 7.89 -4.05 0.88
CA GLU A 5 7.62 -5.32 0.21
C GLU A 5 7.91 -6.45 1.20
N ILE A 6 6.89 -7.26 1.48
CA ILE A 6 6.96 -8.31 2.48
C ILE A 6 6.78 -9.66 1.80
N TRP A 7 7.73 -10.56 2.02
CA TRP A 7 7.70 -11.95 1.58
C TRP A 7 7.85 -12.89 2.78
N ASP A 8 6.98 -13.88 2.88
CA ASP A 8 7.01 -14.90 3.94
C ASP A 8 7.13 -14.28 5.35
N GLY A 9 6.39 -13.20 5.59
CA GLY A 9 6.39 -12.46 6.86
C GLY A 9 7.59 -11.54 7.11
N LYS A 10 8.52 -11.39 6.17
CA LYS A 10 9.72 -10.55 6.32
C LYS A 10 9.74 -9.39 5.33
N ILE A 11 10.06 -8.19 5.81
CA ILE A 11 10.31 -7.03 4.96
C ILE A 11 11.61 -7.27 4.18
N VAL A 12 11.51 -7.43 2.86
CA VAL A 12 12.66 -7.67 1.98
C VAL A 12 13.11 -6.41 1.24
N ARG A 13 12.21 -5.44 1.08
CA ARG A 13 12.52 -4.11 0.54
C ARG A 13 11.72 -3.04 1.26
N ASP A 14 12.35 -1.90 1.46
CA ASP A 14 11.73 -0.66 1.91
C ASP A 14 12.25 0.45 0.99
N THR A 15 11.36 1.04 0.19
CA THR A 15 11.76 1.97 -0.87
C THR A 15 10.84 3.17 -0.96
N THR A 16 11.39 4.30 -1.40
CA THR A 16 10.60 5.50 -1.67
C THR A 16 9.81 5.35 -2.97
N VAL A 17 8.49 5.48 -2.89
CA VAL A 17 7.64 5.59 -4.08
C VAL A 17 7.68 7.01 -4.63
N PHE A 18 7.47 7.99 -3.76
CA PHE A 18 7.64 9.41 -4.05
C PHE A 18 7.92 10.22 -2.78
N ASN A 19 8.67 11.30 -2.95
CA ASN A 19 8.88 12.33 -1.94
C ASN A 19 8.63 13.69 -2.62
N SER A 20 7.61 14.42 -2.18
CA SER A 20 7.25 15.71 -2.81
C SER A 20 8.35 16.75 -2.64
N LYS A 21 9.07 16.75 -1.51
CA LYS A 21 10.19 17.66 -1.20
C LYS A 21 11.36 17.53 -2.18
N THR A 22 11.50 16.38 -2.84
CA THR A 22 12.60 16.12 -3.78
C THR A 22 12.22 16.31 -5.24
N ILE A 23 10.98 16.74 -5.54
CA ILE A 23 10.51 16.93 -6.92
C ILE A 23 11.13 18.19 -7.55
N GLY A 24 11.53 19.18 -6.74
CA GLY A 24 12.19 20.41 -7.21
C GLY A 24 11.26 21.34 -7.99
N ILE A 25 9.95 21.17 -7.83
CA ILE A 25 8.90 22.02 -8.40
C ILE A 25 8.04 22.46 -7.22
N GLU A 26 8.18 23.71 -6.81
CA GLU A 26 7.54 24.30 -5.60
C GLU A 26 6.03 24.02 -5.55
N GLN A 27 5.37 24.02 -6.72
CA GLN A 27 3.94 23.76 -6.87
C GLN A 27 3.52 22.32 -6.54
N PHE A 28 4.45 21.37 -6.46
CA PHE A 28 4.21 19.95 -6.16
C PHE A 28 4.71 19.56 -4.77
N GLU A 29 5.47 20.44 -4.11
CA GLU A 29 6.04 20.20 -2.79
C GLU A 29 4.99 20.29 -1.69
N LYS A 30 3.99 21.17 -1.85
CA LYS A 30 2.99 21.51 -0.82
C LYS A 30 1.57 21.13 -1.23
N VAL A 31 0.81 20.66 -0.25
CA VAL A 31 -0.66 20.59 -0.33
C VAL A 31 -1.19 21.96 0.11
N ASN A 32 -1.73 22.73 -0.83
CA ASN A 32 -2.18 24.12 -0.58
C ASN A 32 -3.66 24.22 -0.17
N ASP A 33 -4.27 23.10 0.19
CA ASP A 33 -5.69 22.99 0.55
C ASP A 33 -5.83 22.01 1.73
N THR A 34 -6.97 22.05 2.39
CA THR A 34 -7.42 21.07 3.39
C THR A 34 -7.67 19.68 2.80
N VAL A 35 -7.76 19.56 1.47
CA VAL A 35 -8.02 18.30 0.76
C VAL A 35 -6.90 17.96 -0.22
N LEU A 36 -6.31 16.77 -0.05
CA LEU A 36 -5.44 16.15 -1.05
C LEU A 36 -6.23 15.10 -1.84
N ASN A 37 -6.39 15.33 -3.15
CA ASN A 37 -6.98 14.35 -4.04
C ASN A 37 -5.91 13.39 -4.60
N LEU A 38 -6.00 12.12 -4.25
CA LEU A 38 -5.11 11.07 -4.73
C LEU A 38 -5.94 9.93 -5.34
N LYS A 39 -5.71 9.64 -6.62
CA LYS A 39 -6.32 8.49 -7.30
C LYS A 39 -5.29 7.37 -7.44
N ILE A 40 -5.69 6.16 -7.04
CA ILE A 40 -4.86 4.97 -7.15
C ILE A 40 -5.43 4.06 -8.24
N ILE A 41 -4.56 3.52 -9.08
CA ILE A 41 -4.91 2.52 -10.08
C ILE A 41 -3.94 1.35 -9.91
N SER A 42 -4.48 0.17 -9.61
CA SER A 42 -3.73 -1.07 -9.48
C SER A 42 -4.09 -2.05 -10.59
N LYS A 43 -3.12 -2.88 -10.97
CA LYS A 43 -3.31 -3.95 -11.96
C LYS A 43 -2.24 -5.03 -11.81
N LEU A 44 -2.63 -6.30 -11.90
CA LEU A 44 -1.72 -7.38 -12.22
C LEU A 44 -1.42 -7.36 -13.73
N THR A 45 -0.14 -7.24 -14.10
CA THR A 45 0.28 -7.19 -15.51
C THR A 45 0.46 -8.59 -16.10
N HIS A 46 0.45 -8.69 -17.43
CA HIS A 46 0.75 -9.93 -18.16
C HIS A 46 2.17 -10.47 -17.91
N LYS A 47 3.07 -9.66 -17.32
CA LYS A 47 4.43 -10.07 -16.94
C LYS A 47 4.51 -10.53 -15.48
N ASN A 48 3.37 -10.81 -14.86
CA ASN A 48 3.24 -11.16 -13.44
C ASN A 48 3.90 -10.12 -12.52
N LYS A 49 3.46 -8.86 -12.66
CA LYS A 49 3.89 -7.73 -11.83
C LYS A 49 2.70 -6.97 -11.29
N LEU A 50 2.78 -6.52 -10.04
CA LEU A 50 1.81 -5.59 -9.46
C LEU A 50 2.17 -4.17 -9.90
N ARG A 51 1.40 -3.62 -10.85
CA ARG A 51 1.55 -2.23 -11.29
C ARG A 51 0.67 -1.33 -10.44
N MET A 52 1.28 -0.29 -9.87
CA MET A 52 0.62 0.74 -9.07
C MET A 52 0.86 2.11 -9.69
N THR A 53 -0.22 2.83 -10.02
CA THR A 53 -0.17 4.21 -10.48
C THR A 53 -0.81 5.13 -9.45
N PHE A 54 -0.03 6.05 -8.92
CA PHE A 54 -0.43 7.12 -8.00
C PHE A 54 -0.64 8.39 -8.80
N LYS A 55 -1.89 8.78 -8.99
CA LYS A 55 -2.29 9.94 -9.78
C LYS A 55 -2.68 11.09 -8.86
N PHE A 56 -1.81 12.10 -8.85
CA PHE A 56 -2.06 13.40 -8.26
C PHE A 56 -2.72 14.32 -9.29
N PRO A 57 -3.26 15.48 -8.89
CA PRO A 57 -3.91 16.40 -9.83
C PRO A 57 -2.96 16.88 -10.94
N ARG A 58 -1.66 16.98 -10.65
CA ARG A 58 -0.67 17.60 -11.55
C ARG A 58 0.39 16.63 -12.09
N PHE A 59 0.55 15.46 -11.49
CA PHE A 59 1.54 14.48 -11.92
C PHE A 59 1.07 13.05 -11.59
N SER A 60 1.77 12.06 -12.13
CA SER A 60 1.50 10.66 -11.83
C SER A 60 2.79 9.89 -11.71
N ILE A 61 2.81 8.93 -10.79
CA ILE A 61 3.95 8.06 -10.56
C ILE A 61 3.48 6.62 -10.72
N THR A 62 4.19 5.86 -11.56
CA THR A 62 3.91 4.43 -11.76
C THR A 62 5.10 3.61 -11.28
N LYS A 63 4.82 2.57 -10.51
CA LYS A 63 5.79 1.58 -10.05
C LYS A 63 5.28 0.18 -10.36
N GLU A 64 6.21 -0.76 -10.53
CA GLU A 64 5.92 -2.18 -10.69
C GLU A 64 6.68 -2.96 -9.61
N TYR A 65 6.02 -3.96 -9.04
CA TYR A 65 6.57 -4.83 -8.01
C TYR A 65 6.44 -6.29 -8.45
N ASP A 66 7.25 -7.15 -7.84
CA ASP A 66 7.14 -8.59 -8.02
C ASP A 66 5.75 -9.08 -7.58
N ALA A 67 5.26 -10.16 -8.18
CA ALA A 67 3.97 -10.75 -7.84
C ALA A 67 4.09 -12.27 -7.76
N ILE A 68 3.25 -12.88 -6.93
CA ILE A 68 2.98 -14.32 -7.04
C ILE A 68 2.06 -14.52 -8.25
N ASP A 69 2.24 -15.63 -8.95
CA ASP A 69 1.39 -16.01 -10.09
C ASP A 69 -0.02 -16.40 -9.61
N THR A 70 -0.87 -15.38 -9.42
CA THR A 70 -2.25 -15.48 -8.94
C THR A 70 -3.01 -14.21 -9.27
N ASP A 71 -4.31 -14.31 -9.50
CA ASP A 71 -5.23 -13.20 -9.72
C ASP A 71 -5.91 -12.69 -8.43
N GLU A 72 -5.56 -13.26 -7.27
CA GLU A 72 -6.26 -13.00 -5.99
C GLU A 72 -5.79 -11.75 -5.24
N TYR A 73 -4.85 -11.00 -5.82
CA TYR A 73 -4.38 -9.76 -5.24
C TYR A 73 -5.50 -8.71 -5.15
N SER A 74 -5.69 -8.14 -3.97
CA SER A 74 -6.67 -7.09 -3.71
C SER A 74 -6.00 -5.86 -3.13
N LEU A 75 -6.22 -4.70 -3.75
CA LEU A 75 -5.79 -3.42 -3.20
C LEU A 75 -6.82 -2.96 -2.16
N ARG A 76 -6.34 -2.63 -0.96
CA ARG A 76 -7.14 -2.27 0.22
C ARG A 76 -6.77 -0.88 0.70
N ASN A 77 -7.78 -0.10 1.09
CA ASN A 77 -7.60 1.20 1.72
C ASN A 77 -7.57 1.02 3.24
N ILE A 78 -6.43 0.59 3.75
CA ILE A 78 -6.32 0.16 5.15
C ILE A 78 -6.42 1.33 6.13
N ALA A 79 -6.06 2.55 5.72
CA ALA A 79 -6.30 3.74 6.53
C ALA A 79 -7.79 3.95 6.82
N GLU A 80 -8.64 3.80 5.80
CA GLU A 80 -10.10 3.91 5.94
C GLU A 80 -10.69 2.70 6.66
N GLU A 81 -10.32 1.48 6.24
CA GLU A 81 -10.86 0.22 6.81
C GLU A 81 -10.55 0.10 8.31
N SER A 82 -9.36 0.54 8.75
CA SER A 82 -8.95 0.53 10.16
C SER A 82 -9.25 1.83 10.91
N LYS A 83 -9.88 2.82 10.27
CA LYS A 83 -10.14 4.17 10.83
C LYS A 83 -8.88 4.79 11.47
N MET A 84 -7.76 4.71 10.76
CA MET A 84 -6.48 5.18 11.28
C MET A 84 -6.49 6.68 11.53
N GLU A 85 -5.89 7.09 12.65
CA GLU A 85 -5.64 8.49 12.93
C GLU A 85 -4.49 9.01 12.06
N ILE A 86 -4.83 9.90 11.13
CA ILE A 86 -3.87 10.61 10.28
C ILE A 86 -3.52 11.94 10.95
N GLY A 87 -2.22 12.22 11.06
CA GLY A 87 -1.71 13.43 11.68
C GLY A 87 -0.52 14.02 10.93
N TYR A 88 -0.16 15.25 11.29
CA TYR A 88 1.02 15.93 10.77
C TYR A 88 2.29 15.38 11.47
N ASN A 89 3.37 15.19 10.72
CA ASN A 89 4.62 14.55 11.14
C ASN A 89 4.40 13.18 11.80
N LYS A 90 3.46 12.40 11.26
CA LYS A 90 3.13 11.06 11.73
C LYS A 90 2.95 10.13 10.54
N GLU A 91 3.76 9.09 10.49
CA GLU A 91 3.63 8.02 9.51
C GLU A 91 2.31 7.26 9.73
N PHE A 92 1.67 6.88 8.62
CA PHE A 92 0.50 6.02 8.62
C PHE A 92 0.49 5.14 7.38
N TYR A 93 -0.05 3.93 7.53
CA TYR A 93 -0.27 3.03 6.41
C TYR A 93 -1.54 3.41 5.66
N LEU A 94 -1.39 3.78 4.39
CA LEU A 94 -2.50 4.17 3.54
C LEU A 94 -3.13 2.96 2.86
N LEU A 95 -2.33 2.15 2.17
CA LEU A 95 -2.80 1.06 1.32
C LEU A 95 -2.07 -0.24 1.62
N ALA A 96 -2.74 -1.35 1.37
CA ALA A 96 -2.11 -2.64 1.27
C ALA A 96 -2.53 -3.34 -0.03
N TYR A 97 -1.58 -3.91 -0.78
CA TYR A 97 -1.89 -4.77 -1.92
C TYR A 97 -1.58 -6.21 -1.53
N ILE A 98 -2.62 -6.99 -1.21
CA ILE A 98 -2.50 -8.21 -0.42
C ILE A 98 -3.20 -9.41 -1.08
N LEU A 99 -2.75 -10.61 -0.72
CA LEU A 99 -3.47 -11.86 -0.95
C LEU A 99 -4.49 -12.11 0.17
N PRO A 100 -5.53 -12.93 -0.08
CA PRO A 100 -6.47 -13.32 0.97
C PRO A 100 -5.79 -14.18 2.04
N TYR A 101 -6.34 -14.12 3.25
CA TYR A 101 -6.18 -15.18 4.23
C TYR A 101 -7.12 -16.33 3.88
N GLU A 102 -6.62 -17.57 3.86
CA GLU A 102 -7.43 -18.78 3.67
C GLU A 102 -7.68 -19.45 5.02
N ARG A 103 -8.95 -19.62 5.38
CA ARG A 103 -9.38 -20.28 6.62
C ARG A 103 -9.31 -21.81 6.48
N GLU A 104 -9.41 -22.52 7.60
CA GLU A 104 -9.40 -23.99 7.63
C GLU A 104 -10.51 -24.63 6.77
N ASP A 105 -11.63 -23.92 6.58
CA ASP A 105 -12.75 -24.35 5.74
C ASP A 105 -12.55 -24.04 4.24
N GLY A 106 -11.39 -23.50 3.85
CA GLY A 106 -11.05 -23.08 2.49
C GLY A 106 -11.63 -21.73 2.07
N SER A 107 -12.36 -21.04 2.96
CA SER A 107 -12.89 -19.71 2.67
C SER A 107 -11.79 -18.64 2.70
N LYS A 108 -11.88 -17.67 1.78
CA LYS A 108 -10.88 -16.61 1.62
C LYS A 108 -11.39 -15.27 2.15
N SER A 109 -10.53 -14.54 2.85
CA SER A 109 -10.88 -13.26 3.49
C SER A 109 -9.78 -12.21 3.36
N TRP A 110 -10.11 -11.09 2.72
CA TRP A 110 -9.25 -9.90 2.66
C TRP A 110 -9.59 -8.90 3.78
N CYS A 111 -10.86 -8.87 4.21
CA CYS A 111 -11.33 -7.90 5.22
C CYS A 111 -10.79 -8.20 6.62
N GLU A 112 -10.65 -9.48 6.98
CA GLU A 112 -10.04 -9.86 8.26
C GLU A 112 -8.58 -9.42 8.34
N VAL A 113 -7.86 -9.45 7.22
CA VAL A 113 -6.49 -8.94 7.14
C VAL A 113 -6.51 -7.42 7.31
N GLY A 114 -7.27 -6.69 6.47
CA GLY A 114 -7.33 -5.22 6.46
C GLY A 114 -7.83 -4.55 7.74
N THR A 115 -8.53 -5.30 8.61
CA THR A 115 -9.09 -4.80 9.88
C THR A 115 -8.41 -5.37 11.13
N SER A 116 -7.40 -6.24 10.99
CA SER A 116 -6.75 -6.95 12.10
C SER A 116 -5.90 -6.06 13.04
N GLY A 117 -5.95 -4.73 12.93
CA GLY A 117 -5.31 -3.82 13.87
C GLY A 117 -3.82 -3.54 13.58
N LYS A 118 -3.07 -3.22 14.63
CA LYS A 118 -1.83 -2.41 14.57
C LYS A 118 -0.59 -3.10 14.01
N ASP A 119 -0.53 -4.44 13.98
CA ASP A 119 0.65 -5.20 13.55
C ASP A 119 0.60 -5.58 12.06
N ILE A 120 0.38 -4.57 11.21
CA ILE A 120 0.17 -4.73 9.76
C ILE A 120 1.39 -5.37 9.08
N GLU A 121 2.59 -5.05 9.55
CA GLU A 121 3.82 -5.65 9.06
C GLU A 121 3.95 -7.15 9.36
N LYS A 122 3.17 -7.69 10.32
CA LYS A 122 3.23 -9.10 10.73
C LYS A 122 2.11 -9.97 10.15
N TRP A 123 1.33 -9.44 9.21
CA TRP A 123 0.25 -10.21 8.57
C TRP A 123 0.74 -11.48 7.87
N GLY A 124 1.96 -11.48 7.31
CA GLY A 124 2.55 -12.69 6.75
C GLY A 124 2.72 -13.81 7.78
N GLU A 125 3.21 -13.48 8.98
CA GLU A 125 3.39 -14.45 10.07
C GLU A 125 2.03 -14.89 10.64
N LYS A 126 1.10 -13.95 10.82
CA LYS A 126 -0.19 -14.20 11.46
C LYS A 126 -1.17 -14.99 10.58
N PHE A 127 -1.21 -14.67 9.29
CA PHE A 127 -2.21 -15.18 8.35
C PHE A 127 -1.61 -16.09 7.27
N GLY A 128 -0.30 -16.37 7.31
CA GLY A 128 0.37 -17.17 6.28
C GLY A 128 0.40 -16.49 4.91
N ILE A 129 0.28 -15.16 4.86
CA ILE A 129 0.26 -14.41 3.59
C ILE A 129 1.68 -14.36 3.02
N LYS A 130 1.85 -15.01 1.87
CA LYS A 130 3.16 -15.19 1.25
C LYS A 130 3.78 -13.89 0.72
N HIS A 131 2.98 -12.99 0.16
CA HIS A 131 3.46 -11.73 -0.39
C HIS A 131 2.43 -10.61 -0.26
N TYR A 132 2.89 -9.43 0.16
CA TYR A 132 2.10 -8.21 0.15
C TYR A 132 2.95 -6.95 0.11
N LEU A 133 2.33 -5.86 -0.36
CA LEU A 133 2.89 -4.52 -0.37
C LEU A 133 2.16 -3.65 0.65
N LEU A 134 2.90 -2.90 1.47
CA LEU A 134 2.37 -1.88 2.36
C LEU A 134 2.84 -0.51 1.91
N PHE A 135 1.90 0.41 1.68
CA PHE A 135 2.20 1.79 1.30
C PHE A 135 2.01 2.69 2.50
N GLU A 136 3.07 3.39 2.88
CA GLU A 136 3.13 4.26 4.04
C GLU A 136 3.34 5.70 3.60
N MET A 137 2.66 6.61 4.27
CA MET A 137 2.66 8.02 3.95
C MET A 137 2.79 8.86 5.22
N GLU A 138 3.35 10.05 5.05
CA GLU A 138 3.49 11.07 6.08
C GLU A 138 3.19 12.42 5.44
N PHE A 139 2.59 13.31 6.23
CA PHE A 139 2.46 14.73 5.89
C PHE A 139 3.46 15.53 6.73
N GLU A 140 4.34 16.27 6.07
CA GLU A 140 5.39 17.10 6.68
C GLU A 140 5.42 18.51 6.08
#